data_AF-A0A645GLE2-F1
#
_entry.id   AF-A0A645GLE2-F1
#
_cell.length_a   1.000
_cell.length_b   1.000
_cell.length_c   1.000
_cell.angle_alpha   90.00
_cell.angle_beta   90.00
_cell.angle_gamma   90.00
#
_symmetry.space_group_name_H-M   'P 1'
#
loop_
_entity.id
_entity.type
_entity.pdbx_description
1 polymer ?
#
loop_
_entity_poly.entity_id
_entity_poly.type
_entity_poly.pdbx_seq_one_letter_code
_entity_poly.pdbx_strand_id
1 'polypeptide(L)'
;MPDIYSDDPSQNQISIAVDPELSLLDNAKYYYARYNKLKRAQSSLTHQVKQTQGEIQYLFSIEIGLDTADNSSDILDIRGELIASGYIKQSKKQRPPTRQSRPLKISTSDGLEILIGKNNVQNDEITFKTAQLNDIWLHVKDFPGSHVVIRNSKQSLSDDVLYLAAQFAAFFSKAKMSAKVPVDYTKRRNVKKPSGSKPGFVTYSAQKTLYITPDHQLIEQILKEQEKG
;
A
#
# COMPACT_ATOMS: atom_id res chain seq x y z
N MET A 1 -44.75 13.08 18.21
CA MET A 1 -44.55 14.48 17.80
C MET A 1 -44.40 14.52 16.29
N PRO A 2 -44.82 15.60 15.58
CA PRO A 2 -44.62 15.73 14.14
C PRO A 2 -43.16 15.58 13.73
N ASP A 3 -42.88 14.81 12.68
CA ASP A 3 -41.53 14.77 12.09
C ASP A 3 -41.35 15.98 11.17
N ILE A 4 -40.65 16.99 11.65
CA ILE A 4 -40.38 18.22 10.88
C ILE A 4 -39.25 18.05 9.84
N TYR A 5 -38.67 16.85 9.71
CA TYR A 5 -37.57 16.54 8.79
C TYR A 5 -37.94 15.47 7.73
N SER A 6 -39.17 14.95 7.74
CA SER A 6 -39.66 13.98 6.74
C SER A 6 -40.29 14.68 5.53
N ASP A 7 -39.92 14.27 4.32
CA ASP A 7 -40.53 14.70 3.06
C ASP A 7 -41.81 13.90 2.70
N ASP A 8 -42.12 12.83 3.45
CA ASP A 8 -43.29 11.97 3.24
C ASP A 8 -44.44 12.35 4.20
N PRO A 9 -45.58 12.87 3.70
CA PRO A 9 -46.72 13.28 4.51
C PRO A 9 -47.37 12.14 5.33
N SER A 10 -47.09 10.88 4.98
CA SER A 10 -47.68 9.70 5.62
C SER A 10 -46.91 9.21 6.86
N GLN A 11 -45.65 9.64 7.05
CA GLN A 11 -44.82 9.30 8.22
C GLN A 11 -44.62 10.49 9.16
N ASN A 12 -45.74 11.04 9.64
CA ASN A 12 -45.76 12.34 10.29
C ASN A 12 -45.71 12.28 11.83
N GLN A 13 -45.35 11.16 12.45
CA GLN A 13 -45.26 11.08 13.91
C GLN A 13 -44.06 10.25 14.39
N ILE A 14 -43.15 10.91 15.11
CA ILE A 14 -42.04 10.28 15.83
C ILE A 14 -42.41 10.11 17.30
N SER A 15 -42.08 8.96 17.87
CA SER A 15 -42.11 8.74 19.31
C SER A 15 -40.69 8.83 19.88
N ILE A 16 -40.49 9.66 20.90
CA ILE A 16 -39.21 9.81 21.60
C ILE A 16 -39.42 9.34 23.03
N ALA A 17 -38.65 8.34 23.46
CA ALA A 17 -38.67 7.88 24.84
C ALA A 17 -38.17 9.01 25.75
N VAL A 18 -38.91 9.33 26.80
CA VAL A 18 -38.51 10.32 27.80
C VAL A 18 -38.40 9.65 29.15
N ASP A 19 -37.43 10.08 29.94
CA ASP A 19 -37.36 9.73 31.35
C ASP A 19 -38.43 10.53 32.10
N PRO A 20 -39.42 9.88 32.74
CA PRO A 20 -40.48 10.57 33.46
C PRO A 20 -39.99 11.29 34.73
N GLU A 21 -38.81 10.96 35.24
CA GLU A 21 -38.20 11.64 36.40
C GLU A 21 -37.55 12.98 36.02
N LEU A 22 -37.35 13.25 34.72
CA LEU A 22 -36.71 14.45 34.21
C LEU A 22 -37.72 15.41 33.58
N SER A 23 -37.43 16.72 33.65
CA SER A 23 -38.20 17.71 32.89
C SER A 23 -38.06 17.48 31.38
N LEU A 24 -39.02 17.94 30.58
CA LEU A 24 -38.93 17.86 29.12
C LEU A 24 -37.67 18.57 28.57
N LEU A 25 -37.29 19.68 29.19
CA LEU A 25 -36.09 20.42 28.82
C LEU A 25 -34.82 19.63 29.14
N ASP A 26 -34.79 18.93 30.27
CA ASP A 26 -33.61 18.13 30.66
C ASP A 26 -33.52 16.82 29.86
N ASN A 27 -34.64 16.21 29.50
CA ASN A 27 -34.71 15.14 28.48
C ASN A 27 -34.13 15.63 27.13
N ALA A 28 -34.52 16.82 26.67
CA ALA A 28 -33.98 17.39 25.44
C ALA A 28 -32.46 17.65 25.52
N LYS A 29 -31.97 18.22 26.63
CA LYS A 29 -30.53 18.39 26.88
C LYS A 29 -29.79 17.07 26.90
N TYR A 30 -30.36 16.03 27.52
CA TYR A 30 -29.80 14.69 27.55
C TYR A 30 -29.61 14.13 26.14
N TYR A 31 -30.65 14.18 25.30
CA TYR A 31 -30.56 13.73 23.91
C TYR A 31 -29.56 14.54 23.09
N TYR A 32 -29.49 15.86 23.30
CA TYR A 32 -28.51 16.72 22.64
C TYR A 32 -27.07 16.40 23.07
N ALA A 33 -26.84 16.16 24.36
CA ALA A 33 -25.55 15.73 24.89
C ALA A 33 -25.14 14.35 24.35
N ARG A 34 -26.09 13.40 24.29
CA ARG A 34 -25.89 12.07 23.71
C ARG A 34 -25.54 12.16 22.23
N TYR A 35 -26.26 12.96 21.45
CA TYR A 35 -25.95 13.22 20.05
C TYR A 35 -24.52 13.77 19.89
N ASN A 36 -24.14 14.79 20.64
CA ASN A 36 -22.79 15.37 20.56
C ASN A 36 -21.69 14.39 21.00
N LYS A 37 -21.97 13.51 21.97
CA LYS A 37 -21.06 12.42 22.36
C LYS A 37 -20.89 11.42 21.21
N LEU A 38 -21.98 10.97 20.61
CA LEU A 38 -21.95 10.02 19.49
C LEU A 38 -21.30 10.61 18.24
N LYS A 39 -21.57 11.89 17.92
CA LYS A 39 -20.92 12.60 16.80
C LYS A 39 -19.40 12.68 16.97
N ARG A 40 -18.92 13.00 18.18
CA ARG A 40 -17.48 12.98 18.49
C ARG A 40 -16.90 11.58 18.40
N ALA A 41 -17.60 10.59 18.94
CA ALA A 41 -17.18 9.19 18.87
C ALA A 41 -17.10 8.68 17.43
N GLN A 42 -18.07 9.01 16.58
CA GLN A 42 -18.08 8.65 15.16
C GLN A 42 -16.85 9.21 14.44
N SER A 43 -16.52 10.50 14.65
CA SER A 43 -15.33 11.12 14.07
C SER A 43 -14.03 10.42 14.51
N SER A 44 -13.88 10.17 15.81
CA SER A 44 -12.71 9.48 16.35
C SER A 44 -12.59 8.04 15.85
N LEU A 45 -13.70 7.29 15.82
CA LEU A 45 -13.72 5.90 15.37
C LEU A 45 -13.41 5.81 13.86
N THR A 46 -13.93 6.73 13.06
CA THR A 46 -13.62 6.80 11.62
C THR A 46 -12.12 6.95 11.39
N HIS A 47 -11.46 7.80 12.18
CA HIS A 47 -10.01 7.96 12.13
C HIS A 47 -9.28 6.67 12.54
N GLN A 48 -9.69 6.03 13.63
CA GLN A 48 -9.09 4.78 14.10
C GLN A 48 -9.21 3.66 13.07
N VAL A 49 -10.40 3.46 12.49
CA VAL A 49 -10.61 2.46 11.43
C VAL A 49 -9.66 2.68 10.26
N LYS A 50 -9.51 3.92 9.80
CA LYS A 50 -8.59 4.27 8.71
C LYS A 50 -7.13 3.96 9.07
N GLN A 51 -6.71 4.29 10.29
CA GLN A 51 -5.35 3.99 10.77
C GLN A 51 -5.10 2.48 10.81
N THR A 52 -6.01 1.72 11.42
CA THR A 52 -5.89 0.27 11.54
C THR A 52 -5.87 -0.41 10.16
N GLN A 53 -6.69 0.04 9.22
CA GLN A 53 -6.65 -0.46 7.84
C GLN A 53 -5.30 -0.20 7.17
N GLY A 54 -4.72 0.99 7.35
CA GLY A 54 -3.38 1.30 6.86
C GLY A 54 -2.28 0.45 7.51
N GLU A 55 -2.42 0.12 8.79
CA GLU A 55 -1.51 -0.81 9.47
C GLU A 55 -1.60 -2.24 8.94
N ILE A 56 -2.81 -2.73 8.69
CA ILE A 56 -3.03 -4.04 8.08
C ILE A 56 -2.33 -4.11 6.72
N GLN A 57 -2.53 -3.10 5.86
CA GLN A 57 -1.86 -3.05 4.55
C GLN A 57 -0.34 -3.03 4.66
N TYR A 58 0.20 -2.28 5.63
CA TYR A 58 1.64 -2.27 5.91
C TYR A 58 2.16 -3.64 6.35
N LEU A 59 1.47 -4.31 7.27
CA LEU A 59 1.89 -5.64 7.75
C LEU A 59 1.79 -6.70 6.64
N PHE A 60 0.82 -6.60 5.74
CA PHE A 60 0.79 -7.44 4.55
C PHE A 60 1.96 -7.19 3.60
N SER A 61 2.45 -5.95 3.48
CA SER A 61 3.65 -5.69 2.66
C SER A 61 4.91 -6.29 3.28
N ILE A 62 4.98 -6.33 4.62
CA ILE A 62 6.03 -7.07 5.35
C ILE A 62 5.93 -8.58 5.10
N GLU A 63 4.72 -9.15 5.18
CA GLU A 63 4.48 -10.57 4.90
C GLU A 63 4.96 -10.94 3.48
N ILE A 64 4.61 -10.12 2.47
CA ILE A 64 5.09 -10.33 1.10
C ILE A 64 6.61 -10.29 1.03
N GLY A 65 7.24 -9.29 1.66
CA GLY A 65 8.69 -9.19 1.68
C GLY A 65 9.37 -10.43 2.28
N LEU A 66 8.77 -11.01 3.33
CA LEU A 66 9.25 -12.24 3.96
C LEU A 66 9.05 -13.47 3.08
N ASP A 67 7.91 -13.58 2.39
CA ASP A 67 7.64 -14.66 1.44
C ASP A 67 8.61 -14.66 0.25
N THR A 68 9.13 -13.47 -0.11
CA THR A 68 10.01 -13.27 -1.27
C THR A 68 11.48 -13.10 -0.88
N ALA A 69 11.82 -13.29 0.39
CA ALA A 69 13.19 -13.15 0.87
C ALA A 69 14.00 -14.39 0.49
N ASP A 70 15.09 -14.20 -0.27
CA ASP A 70 15.91 -15.30 -0.78
C ASP A 70 17.06 -15.65 0.16
N ASN A 71 17.50 -14.67 0.96
CA ASN A 71 18.71 -14.81 1.79
C ASN A 71 18.54 -14.13 3.16
N SER A 72 19.49 -14.42 4.05
CA SER A 72 19.50 -13.88 5.41
C SER A 72 19.63 -12.35 5.47
N SER A 73 20.20 -11.70 4.44
CA SER A 73 20.29 -10.24 4.36
C SER A 73 18.93 -9.61 4.13
N ASP A 74 18.09 -10.19 3.27
CA ASP A 74 16.71 -9.72 3.01
C ASP A 74 15.90 -9.71 4.31
N ILE A 75 16.01 -10.79 5.08
CA ILE A 75 15.33 -10.94 6.37
C ILE A 75 15.85 -9.92 7.41
N LEU A 76 17.17 -9.68 7.43
CA LEU A 76 17.76 -8.68 8.33
C LEU A 76 17.32 -7.25 8.00
N ASP A 77 17.14 -6.93 6.71
CA ASP A 77 16.66 -5.62 6.27
C ASP A 77 15.19 -5.43 6.67
N ILE A 78 14.33 -6.43 6.47
CA ILE A 78 12.92 -6.41 6.93
C ILE A 78 12.86 -6.28 8.45
N ARG A 79 13.70 -7.00 9.18
CA ARG A 79 13.80 -6.87 10.64
C ARG A 79 14.22 -5.46 11.04
N GLY A 80 15.20 -4.87 10.34
CA GLY A 80 15.63 -3.49 10.54
C GLY A 80 14.48 -2.51 10.35
N GLU A 81 13.66 -2.72 9.32
CA GLU A 81 12.46 -1.92 9.05
C GLU A 81 11.44 -2.03 10.19
N LEU A 82 11.17 -3.23 10.69
CA LEU A 82 10.26 -3.46 11.81
C LEU A 82 10.76 -2.85 13.13
N ILE A 83 12.08 -2.83 13.34
CA ILE A 83 12.69 -2.13 14.49
C ILE A 83 12.50 -0.61 14.33
N ALA A 84 12.82 -0.05 13.16
CA ALA A 84 12.66 1.37 12.88
C ALA A 84 11.21 1.84 12.99
N SER A 85 10.27 0.97 12.62
CA SER A 85 8.83 1.23 12.70
C SER A 85 8.24 0.97 14.10
N GLY A 86 9.04 0.52 15.07
CA GLY A 86 8.64 0.33 16.46
C GLY A 86 7.89 -0.97 16.77
N TYR A 87 7.74 -1.88 15.80
CA TYR A 87 7.10 -3.19 16.00
C TYR A 87 7.99 -4.18 16.74
N ILE A 88 9.32 -4.07 16.58
CA ILE A 88 10.31 -4.94 17.25
C ILE A 88 11.26 -4.08 18.09
N LYS A 89 11.54 -4.51 19.31
CA LYS A 89 12.56 -3.86 20.16
C LYS A 89 13.96 -4.20 19.66
N GLN A 90 14.82 -3.19 19.56
CA GLN A 90 16.22 -3.39 19.21
C GLN A 90 16.95 -4.14 20.34
N SER A 91 17.62 -5.26 20.01
CA SER A 91 18.50 -5.94 20.95
C SER A 91 19.85 -5.25 21.02
N LYS A 92 20.38 -5.03 22.23
CA LYS A 92 21.66 -4.34 22.48
C LYS A 92 22.90 -5.05 21.90
N LYS A 93 22.78 -6.29 21.41
CA LYS A 93 23.91 -7.16 21.01
C LYS A 93 24.03 -7.43 19.50
N GLN A 94 23.27 -6.78 18.63
CA GLN A 94 23.32 -7.10 17.20
C GLN A 94 24.30 -6.20 16.43
N ARG A 95 25.25 -6.85 15.75
CA ARG A 95 26.08 -6.20 14.73
C ARG A 95 25.18 -5.81 13.55
N PRO A 96 25.35 -4.62 12.97
CA PRO A 96 24.68 -4.28 11.72
C PRO A 96 25.05 -5.33 10.64
N PRO A 97 24.12 -5.65 9.72
CA PRO A 97 24.41 -6.56 8.63
C PRO A 97 25.63 -6.06 7.84
N THR A 98 26.52 -6.99 7.46
CA THR A 98 27.77 -6.69 6.75
C THR A 98 27.56 -6.25 5.29
N ARG A 99 26.36 -6.46 4.75
CA ARG A 99 25.90 -5.99 3.44
C ARG A 99 24.40 -5.71 3.51
N GLN A 100 23.93 -4.65 2.88
CA GLN A 100 22.50 -4.41 2.64
C GLN A 100 22.06 -5.24 1.44
N SER A 101 20.84 -5.76 1.49
CA SER A 101 20.22 -6.40 0.32
C SER A 101 20.04 -5.38 -0.79
N ARG A 102 20.16 -5.83 -2.04
CA ARG A 102 19.96 -5.01 -3.22
C ARG A 102 18.58 -5.31 -3.83
N PRO A 103 17.94 -4.30 -4.43
CA PRO A 103 16.78 -4.53 -5.29
C PRO A 103 17.12 -5.55 -6.38
N LEU A 104 16.13 -6.35 -6.76
CA LEU A 104 16.25 -7.24 -7.90
C LEU A 104 16.36 -6.40 -9.19
N LYS A 105 17.27 -6.78 -10.06
CA LYS A 105 17.55 -6.09 -11.33
C LYS A 105 17.39 -7.06 -12.47
N ILE A 106 16.58 -6.71 -13.45
CA ILE A 106 16.38 -7.50 -14.67
C ILE A 106 16.77 -6.64 -15.87
N SER A 107 17.70 -7.15 -16.67
CA SER A 107 18.05 -6.56 -17.96
C SER A 107 17.13 -7.13 -19.04
N THR A 108 16.48 -6.24 -19.79
CA THR A 108 15.63 -6.62 -20.93
C THR A 108 16.48 -6.82 -22.18
N SER A 109 15.93 -7.52 -23.18
CA SER A 109 16.54 -7.69 -24.52
C SER A 109 16.91 -6.35 -25.17
N ASP A 110 16.12 -5.32 -24.87
CA ASP A 110 16.22 -4.00 -25.48
C ASP A 110 17.23 -3.10 -24.74
N GLY A 111 17.94 -3.65 -23.74
CA GLY A 111 18.94 -2.94 -22.95
C GLY A 111 18.37 -2.02 -21.85
N LEU A 112 17.06 -2.06 -21.60
CA LEU A 112 16.42 -1.38 -20.46
C LEU A 112 16.60 -2.20 -19.17
N GLU A 113 16.64 -1.51 -18.04
CA GLU A 113 16.75 -2.11 -16.69
C GLU A 113 15.40 -2.00 -15.96
N ILE A 114 14.91 -3.13 -15.42
CA ILE A 114 13.76 -3.19 -14.53
C ILE A 114 14.27 -3.41 -13.10
N LEU A 115 13.90 -2.54 -12.19
CA LEU A 115 14.23 -2.62 -10.77
C LEU A 115 12.98 -3.05 -9.99
N ILE A 116 13.12 -4.04 -9.11
CA ILE A 116 12.06 -4.53 -8.23
C ILE A 116 12.54 -4.45 -6.77
N GLY A 117 11.76 -3.79 -5.91
CA GLY A 117 12.07 -3.70 -4.49
C GLY A 117 11.59 -4.94 -3.74
N LYS A 118 12.45 -5.57 -2.94
CA LYS A 118 12.11 -6.77 -2.16
C LYS A 118 11.49 -6.45 -0.79
N ASN A 119 11.62 -5.21 -0.33
CA ASN A 119 11.04 -4.72 0.91
C ASN A 119 10.68 -3.23 0.78
N ASN A 120 10.03 -2.66 1.79
CA ASN A 120 9.52 -1.29 1.70
C ASN A 120 10.66 -0.24 1.68
N VAL A 121 11.79 -0.53 2.31
CA VAL A 121 12.99 0.34 2.27
C VAL A 121 13.56 0.41 0.86
N GLN A 122 13.68 -0.75 0.19
CA GLN A 122 14.11 -0.83 -1.21
C GLN A 122 13.09 -0.22 -2.16
N ASN A 123 11.79 -0.40 -1.91
CA ASN A 123 10.73 0.25 -2.67
C ASN A 123 10.92 1.78 -2.68
N ASP A 124 11.18 2.38 -1.51
CA ASP A 124 11.48 3.80 -1.41
C ASP A 124 12.78 4.18 -2.11
N GLU A 125 13.82 3.37 -1.96
CA GLU A 125 15.12 3.60 -2.61
C GLU A 125 14.98 3.64 -4.13
N ILE A 126 14.42 2.58 -4.73
CA ILE A 126 14.30 2.51 -6.18
C ILE A 126 13.39 3.61 -6.73
N THR A 127 12.33 3.95 -6.00
CA THR A 127 11.32 4.94 -6.46
C THR A 127 11.81 6.37 -6.31
N PHE A 128 12.45 6.69 -5.18
CA PHE A 128 12.74 8.08 -4.85
C PHE A 128 14.21 8.47 -4.99
N LYS A 129 15.15 7.52 -4.84
CA LYS A 129 16.59 7.79 -4.92
C LYS A 129 17.19 7.35 -6.25
N THR A 130 16.81 6.19 -6.76
CA THR A 130 17.39 5.62 -7.98
C THR A 130 16.67 6.12 -9.23
N ALA A 131 15.33 6.02 -9.27
CA ALA A 131 14.52 6.40 -10.42
C ALA A 131 14.65 7.88 -10.81
N GLN A 132 14.72 8.13 -12.11
CA GLN A 132 14.62 9.44 -12.72
C GLN A 132 13.14 9.84 -12.89
N LEU A 133 12.88 11.14 -13.07
CA LEU A 133 11.51 11.66 -13.16
C LEU A 133 10.67 11.08 -14.31
N ASN A 134 11.32 10.68 -15.40
CA ASN A 134 10.68 10.11 -16.59
C ASN A 134 10.62 8.58 -16.60
N ASP A 135 11.25 7.91 -15.64
CA ASP A 135 11.14 6.46 -15.48
C ASP A 135 9.68 6.08 -15.21
N ILE A 136 9.32 4.86 -15.59
CA ILE A 136 7.97 4.34 -15.36
C ILE A 136 7.97 3.56 -14.05
N TRP A 137 7.06 3.93 -13.17
CA TRP A 137 6.79 3.22 -11.92
C TRP A 137 5.50 2.41 -12.08
N LEU A 138 5.51 1.19 -11.55
CA LEU A 138 4.39 0.25 -11.56
C LEU A 138 4.16 -0.32 -10.17
N HIS A 139 2.90 -0.61 -9.85
CA HIS A 139 2.47 -1.25 -8.60
C HIS A 139 1.08 -1.85 -8.76
N VAL A 140 0.78 -2.91 -8.01
CA VAL A 140 -0.58 -3.48 -8.00
C VAL A 140 -1.56 -2.51 -7.37
N LYS A 141 -2.67 -2.25 -8.06
CA LYS A 141 -3.70 -1.33 -7.59
C LYS A 141 -4.39 -1.87 -6.35
N ASP A 142 -4.53 -1.04 -5.32
CA ASP A 142 -5.25 -1.29 -4.05
C ASP A 142 -4.72 -2.44 -3.16
N PHE A 143 -3.69 -3.19 -3.60
CA PHE A 143 -3.09 -4.28 -2.84
C PHE A 143 -1.62 -4.01 -2.50
N PRO A 144 -1.13 -4.53 -1.37
CA PRO A 144 0.29 -4.48 -1.05
C PRO A 144 1.10 -5.33 -2.03
N GLY A 145 2.29 -4.85 -2.36
CA GLY A 145 3.21 -5.47 -3.31
C GLY A 145 4.44 -4.60 -3.54
N SER A 146 5.41 -5.15 -4.29
CA SER A 146 6.66 -4.48 -4.63
C SER A 146 6.45 -3.32 -5.59
N HIS A 147 7.25 -2.26 -5.40
CA HIS A 147 7.40 -1.26 -6.44
C HIS A 147 8.27 -1.83 -7.56
N VAL A 148 7.87 -1.56 -8.79
CA VAL A 148 8.65 -1.89 -9.98
C VAL A 148 8.95 -0.61 -10.75
N VAL A 149 10.21 -0.41 -11.13
CA VAL A 149 10.64 0.76 -11.90
C VAL A 149 11.32 0.31 -13.18
N ILE A 150 10.81 0.75 -14.32
CA ILE A 150 11.49 0.63 -15.61
C ILE A 150 12.35 1.87 -15.80
N ARG A 151 13.66 1.67 -15.83
CA ARG A 151 14.67 2.70 -16.08
C ARG A 151 14.65 3.03 -17.57
N ASN A 152 13.95 4.09 -17.93
CA ASN A 152 13.82 4.52 -19.31
C ASN A 152 14.27 5.97 -19.43
N SER A 153 15.54 6.14 -19.81
CA SER A 153 16.13 7.47 -19.89
C SER A 153 15.82 8.20 -21.20
N LYS A 154 15.57 7.50 -22.33
CA LYS A 154 15.57 8.14 -23.67
C LYS A 154 14.75 7.46 -24.79
N GLN A 155 14.03 6.35 -24.60
CA GLN A 155 13.39 5.61 -25.71
C GLN A 155 11.87 5.44 -25.59
N SER A 156 11.22 5.12 -26.72
CA SER A 156 9.87 4.55 -26.74
C SER A 156 9.89 3.22 -25.99
N LEU A 157 9.09 3.13 -24.92
CA LEU A 157 8.92 1.89 -24.16
C LEU A 157 8.10 0.90 -24.99
N SER A 158 8.64 -0.30 -25.24
CA SER A 158 7.87 -1.40 -25.84
C SER A 158 6.78 -1.87 -24.88
N ASP A 159 5.62 -2.25 -25.44
CA ASP A 159 4.52 -2.84 -24.67
C ASP A 159 4.96 -4.15 -23.99
N ASP A 160 5.89 -4.90 -24.59
CA ASP A 160 6.43 -6.15 -24.03
C ASP A 160 7.21 -5.91 -22.73
N VAL A 161 8.04 -4.86 -22.69
CA VAL A 161 8.79 -4.49 -21.48
C VAL A 161 7.86 -3.99 -20.39
N LEU A 162 6.83 -3.21 -20.78
CA LEU A 162 5.80 -2.76 -19.84
C LEU A 162 5.01 -3.94 -19.27
N TYR A 163 4.63 -4.91 -20.11
CA TYR A 163 3.92 -6.12 -19.70
C TYR A 163 4.78 -6.98 -18.77
N LEU A 164 6.06 -7.18 -19.09
CA LEU A 164 7.01 -7.91 -18.26
C LEU A 164 7.17 -7.26 -16.87
N ALA A 165 7.33 -5.93 -16.82
CA ALA A 165 7.40 -5.21 -15.55
C ALA A 165 6.10 -5.35 -14.73
N ALA A 166 4.95 -5.34 -15.41
CA ALA A 166 3.66 -5.54 -14.78
C ALA A 166 3.46 -6.98 -14.26
N GLN A 167 4.00 -7.99 -14.95
CA GLN A 167 4.08 -9.37 -14.46
C GLN A 167 4.87 -9.45 -13.16
N PHE A 168 6.02 -8.79 -13.06
CA PHE A 168 6.79 -8.72 -11.82
C PHE A 168 6.01 -8.03 -10.70
N ALA A 169 5.35 -6.90 -10.98
CA ALA A 169 4.56 -6.19 -9.97
C ALA A 169 3.43 -7.08 -9.42
N ALA A 170 2.76 -7.84 -10.29
CA ALA A 170 1.70 -8.74 -9.89
C ALA A 170 2.23 -10.00 -9.16
N PHE A 171 3.34 -10.58 -9.59
CA PHE A 171 3.99 -11.72 -8.96
C PHE A 171 4.48 -11.41 -7.53
N PHE A 172 5.12 -10.25 -7.34
CA PHE A 172 5.60 -9.78 -6.03
C PHE A 172 4.52 -8.98 -5.27
N SER A 173 3.28 -9.49 -5.25
CA SER A 173 2.15 -8.86 -4.56
C SER A 173 1.29 -9.87 -3.82
N LYS A 174 0.36 -9.37 -2.98
CA LYS A 174 -0.66 -10.23 -2.35
C LYS A 174 -1.58 -10.89 -3.39
N ALA A 175 -1.72 -10.28 -4.57
CA ALA A 175 -2.58 -10.76 -5.63
C ALA A 175 -1.92 -11.79 -6.57
N LYS A 176 -0.73 -12.32 -6.23
CA LYS A 176 0.04 -13.23 -7.09
C LYS A 176 -0.72 -14.47 -7.59
N MET A 177 -1.68 -14.97 -6.83
CA MET A 177 -2.50 -16.13 -7.21
C MET A 177 -3.80 -15.78 -7.95
N SER A 178 -4.07 -14.50 -8.18
CA SER A 178 -5.30 -14.02 -8.82
C SER A 178 -5.13 -13.86 -10.33
N ALA A 179 -6.20 -14.05 -11.08
CA ALA A 179 -6.25 -13.71 -12.49
C ALA A 179 -6.69 -12.25 -12.69
N LYS A 180 -6.24 -11.61 -13.78
CA LYS A 180 -6.59 -10.21 -14.13
C LYS A 180 -6.32 -9.21 -13.00
N VAL A 181 -5.15 -9.31 -12.38
CA VAL A 181 -4.65 -8.37 -11.38
C VAL A 181 -4.49 -6.98 -12.01
N PRO A 182 -5.12 -5.93 -11.47
CA PRO A 182 -4.91 -4.57 -11.93
C PRO A 182 -3.54 -4.05 -11.47
N VAL A 183 -2.70 -3.65 -12.42
CA VAL A 183 -1.40 -3.03 -12.19
C VAL A 183 -1.43 -1.60 -12.70
N ASP A 184 -1.27 -0.65 -11.80
CA ASP A 184 -1.20 0.76 -12.13
C ASP A 184 0.24 1.13 -12.52
N TYR A 185 0.37 1.95 -13.55
CA TYR A 185 1.65 2.51 -13.97
C TYR A 185 1.54 3.99 -14.29
N THR A 186 2.61 4.72 -13.97
CA THR A 186 2.72 6.16 -14.21
C THR A 186 4.19 6.57 -14.28
N LYS A 187 4.47 7.81 -14.68
CA LYS A 187 5.84 8.35 -14.59
C LYS A 187 6.20 8.59 -13.13
N ARG A 188 7.43 8.30 -12.73
CA ARG A 188 7.91 8.49 -11.34
C ARG A 188 7.66 9.91 -10.82
N ARG A 189 7.71 10.96 -11.67
CA ARG A 189 7.38 12.34 -11.26
C ARG A 189 5.97 12.51 -10.67
N ASN A 190 5.04 11.63 -11.01
CA ASN A 190 3.67 11.63 -10.51
C ASN A 190 3.53 10.88 -9.17
N VAL A 191 4.58 10.19 -8.72
CA VAL A 191 4.62 9.45 -7.46
C VAL A 191 5.22 10.33 -6.37
N LYS A 192 4.54 10.40 -5.24
CA LYS A 192 4.92 11.21 -4.07
C LYS A 192 4.89 10.38 -2.80
N LYS A 193 5.87 10.59 -1.94
CA LYS A 193 5.89 10.07 -0.57
C LYS A 193 5.36 11.15 0.38
N PRO A 194 4.19 10.95 1.03
CA PRO A 194 3.70 11.87 2.05
C PRO A 194 4.67 11.97 3.22
N SER A 195 4.83 13.17 3.78
CA SER A 195 5.73 13.38 4.93
C SER A 195 5.27 12.57 6.14
N GLY A 196 6.20 11.88 6.80
CA GLY A 196 5.92 11.04 7.96
C GLY A 196 5.23 9.71 7.65
N SER A 197 5.02 9.35 6.39
CA SER A 197 4.47 8.03 6.05
C SER A 197 5.48 6.90 6.29
N LYS A 198 4.96 5.70 6.52
CA LYS A 198 5.77 4.48 6.60
C LYS A 198 6.55 4.25 5.30
N PRO A 199 7.69 3.54 5.35
CA PRO A 199 8.40 3.13 4.14
C PRO A 199 7.46 2.41 3.16
N GLY A 200 7.70 2.56 1.86
CA GLY A 200 6.91 1.95 0.78
C GLY A 200 5.55 2.62 0.54
N PHE A 201 5.05 3.44 1.48
CA PHE A 201 3.78 4.14 1.28
C PHE A 201 3.94 5.30 0.30
N VAL A 202 3.12 5.30 -0.76
CA VAL A 202 3.13 6.31 -1.80
C VAL A 202 1.73 6.75 -2.19
N THR A 203 1.66 7.94 -2.76
CA THR A 203 0.48 8.48 -3.44
C THR A 203 0.88 8.79 -4.87
N TYR A 204 -0.02 8.57 -5.82
CA TYR A 204 0.26 8.79 -7.23
C TYR A 204 -0.97 9.30 -7.97
N SER A 205 -0.74 9.87 -9.15
CA SER A 205 -1.77 10.39 -10.03
C SER A 205 -1.43 10.16 -11.50
N ALA A 206 -2.39 10.46 -12.37
CA ALA A 206 -2.25 10.32 -13.84
C ALA A 206 -1.77 8.92 -14.26
N GLN A 207 -2.23 7.91 -13.54
CA GLN A 207 -1.94 6.52 -13.78
C GLN A 207 -2.80 5.94 -14.91
N LYS A 208 -2.28 4.88 -15.51
CA LYS A 208 -3.02 3.96 -16.38
C LYS A 208 -2.98 2.58 -15.72
N THR A 209 -3.97 1.74 -16.02
CA THR A 209 -4.09 0.40 -15.43
C THR A 209 -3.96 -0.66 -16.51
N LEU A 210 -3.13 -1.67 -16.26
CA LEU A 210 -3.04 -2.90 -17.03
C LEU A 210 -3.68 -4.04 -16.24
N TYR A 211 -4.28 -5.01 -16.93
CA TYR A 211 -4.82 -6.20 -16.29
C TYR A 211 -3.94 -7.39 -16.65
N ILE A 212 -3.30 -7.95 -15.63
CA ILE A 212 -2.25 -8.94 -15.78
C ILE A 212 -2.68 -10.24 -15.12
N THR A 213 -2.45 -11.37 -15.78
CA THR A 213 -2.54 -12.68 -15.13
C THR A 213 -1.11 -13.17 -14.90
N PRO A 214 -0.63 -13.22 -13.64
CA PRO A 214 0.75 -13.59 -13.33
C PRO A 214 1.12 -14.94 -13.93
N ASP A 215 2.14 -14.96 -14.78
CA ASP A 215 2.74 -16.20 -15.27
C ASP A 215 3.90 -16.59 -14.35
N HIS A 216 3.62 -17.47 -13.40
CA HIS A 216 4.60 -17.93 -12.41
C HIS A 216 5.76 -18.68 -13.05
N GLN A 217 5.50 -19.47 -14.09
CA GLN A 217 6.54 -20.27 -14.75
C GLN A 217 7.55 -19.38 -15.46
N LEU A 218 7.06 -18.37 -16.19
CA LEU A 218 7.91 -17.39 -16.86
C LEU A 218 8.78 -16.63 -15.86
N ILE A 219 8.18 -16.11 -14.78
CA ILE A 219 8.91 -15.31 -13.79
C ILE A 219 9.95 -16.13 -13.05
N GLU A 220 9.61 -17.35 -12.59
CA GLU A 220 10.56 -18.23 -11.94
C GLU A 220 11.73 -18.63 -12.85
N GLN A 221 11.47 -18.83 -14.15
CA GLN A 221 12.52 -19.11 -15.11
C GLN A 221 13.50 -17.94 -15.21
N ILE A 222 12.99 -16.70 -15.37
CA ILE A 222 13.82 -15.50 -15.46
C ILE A 222 14.65 -15.33 -14.18
N LEU A 223 14.06 -15.53 -13.01
CA LEU A 223 14.78 -15.44 -11.73
C LEU A 223 15.93 -16.45 -11.64
N LYS A 224 15.71 -17.70 -12.04
CA LYS A 224 16.74 -18.75 -12.05
C LYS A 224 17.88 -18.47 -13.04
N GLU A 225 17.58 -17.83 -14.16
CA GLU A 225 18.60 -17.43 -15.15
C GLU A 225 19.50 -16.31 -14.60
N GLN A 226 18.93 -15.39 -13.81
CA GLN A 226 19.70 -14.31 -13.16
C GLN A 226 20.60 -14.80 -12.02
N GLU A 227 20.23 -15.86 -11.30
CA GLU A 227 21.07 -16.43 -10.24
C GLU A 227 22.31 -17.17 -10.76
N LYS A 228 22.29 -17.59 -12.04
CA LYS A 228 23.39 -18.33 -12.68
C LYS A 228 24.43 -17.44 -13.35
N GLY A 229 24.14 -16.15 -13.55
CA GLY A 229 25.02 -15.15 -14.17
C GLY A 229 25.75 -14.30 -13.14
#